data_AF-A0A4Q5ZB03-F1
#
_entry.id   AF-A0A4Q5ZB03-F1
#
_cell.length_a   1.000
_cell.length_b   1.000
_cell.length_c   1.000
_cell.angle_alpha   90.00
_cell.angle_beta   90.00
_cell.angle_gamma   90.00
#
_symmetry.space_group_name_H-M   'P 1'
#
loop_
_entity.id
_entity.type
_entity.pdbx_description
1 polymer ?
#
loop_
_entity_poly.entity_id
_entity_poly.type
_entity_poly.pdbx_seq_one_letter_code
_entity_poly.pdbx_strand_id
1 'polypeptide(L)'
;MKHVSILVPKGAIMGSIEGPYKLLTEVNDLAVSMGRQPLFSVHLVGIEKQTPLSNGLFTVTTEWTVYNMDKTDLVIVPASLLRVN
;
A
#
# COMPACT_ATOMS: atom_id res chain seq x y z
N MET A 1 -0.72 17.07 2.83
CA MET A 1 -1.31 15.74 3.08
C MET A 1 -0.26 14.87 3.74
N LYS A 2 -0.66 13.97 4.64
CA LYS A 2 0.28 13.01 5.23
C LYS A 2 0.58 11.90 4.24
N HIS A 3 1.84 11.61 4.01
CA HIS A 3 2.24 10.56 3.08
C HIS A 3 2.24 9.20 3.80
N VAL A 4 1.45 8.25 3.29
CA VAL A 4 1.32 6.90 3.81
C VAL A 4 1.80 5.91 2.76
N SER A 5 2.78 5.09 3.13
CA SER A 5 3.31 4.03 2.28
C SER A 5 2.84 2.67 2.80
N ILE A 6 2.20 1.88 1.95
CA ILE A 6 1.80 0.51 2.25
C ILE A 6 2.77 -0.42 1.52
N LEU A 7 3.55 -1.20 2.29
CA LEU A 7 4.53 -2.08 1.69
C LEU A 7 3.86 -3.23 0.95
N VAL A 8 4.48 -3.70 -0.14
CA VAL A 8 4.05 -4.88 -0.88
C VAL A 8 5.20 -5.91 -0.88
N PRO A 9 5.38 -6.66 0.22
CA PRO A 9 6.42 -7.69 0.30
C PRO A 9 6.00 -8.98 -0.41
N LYS A 10 6.99 -9.81 -0.73
CA LYS A 10 6.75 -11.19 -1.21
C LYS A 10 5.97 -11.97 -0.13
N GLY A 11 4.96 -12.72 -0.54
CA GLY A 11 4.13 -13.52 0.37
C GLY A 11 3.13 -12.72 1.22
N ALA A 12 2.90 -11.44 0.91
CA ALA A 12 1.86 -10.64 1.55
C ALA A 12 0.46 -11.23 1.30
N ILE A 13 -0.41 -11.10 2.30
CA ILE A 13 -1.83 -11.43 2.16
C ILE A 13 -2.51 -10.24 1.47
N MET A 14 -3.14 -10.45 0.31
CA MET A 14 -3.73 -9.35 -0.50
C MET A 14 -4.65 -8.45 0.33
N GLY A 15 -5.55 -9.01 1.14
CA GLY A 15 -6.47 -8.23 1.97
C GLY A 15 -5.78 -7.32 3.00
N SER A 16 -4.55 -7.65 3.42
CA SER A 16 -3.77 -6.81 4.32
C SER A 16 -3.09 -5.62 3.63
N ILE A 17 -3.02 -5.63 2.28
CA ILE A 17 -2.59 -4.50 1.46
C ILE A 17 -3.82 -3.68 1.01
N GLU A 18 -4.82 -4.37 0.46
CA GLU A 18 -6.01 -3.74 -0.12
C GLU A 18 -6.87 -3.05 0.94
N GLY A 19 -7.06 -3.66 2.11
CA GLY A 19 -7.88 -3.10 3.18
C GLY A 19 -7.42 -1.71 3.63
N PRO A 20 -6.16 -1.52 4.06
CA PRO A 20 -5.64 -0.21 4.43
C PRO A 20 -5.64 0.80 3.27
N TYR A 21 -5.31 0.36 2.05
CA TYR A 21 -5.34 1.22 0.87
C TYR A 21 -6.74 1.80 0.66
N LYS A 22 -7.74 0.91 0.57
CA LYS A 22 -9.13 1.28 0.37
C LYS A 22 -9.65 2.17 1.49
N LEU A 23 -9.39 1.81 2.75
CA LEU A 23 -9.84 2.62 3.88
C LEU A 23 -9.31 4.05 3.82
N LEU A 24 -8.02 4.23 3.53
CA LEU A 24 -7.41 5.56 3.50
C LEU A 24 -7.86 6.39 2.29
N THR A 25 -8.08 5.76 1.13
CA THR A 25 -8.61 6.46 -0.04
C THR A 25 -10.08 6.83 0.13
N GLU A 26 -10.91 5.97 0.73
CA GLU A 26 -12.32 6.28 1.03
C GLU A 26 -12.44 7.43 2.05
N VAL A 27 -11.52 7.52 3.03
CA VAL A 27 -11.45 8.68 3.93
C VAL A 27 -11.13 9.97 3.16
N ASN A 28 -10.27 9.90 2.15
CA ASN A 28 -10.01 11.05 1.27
C ASN A 28 -11.26 11.43 0.47
N ASP A 29 -11.94 10.46 -0.13
CA ASP A 29 -13.14 10.69 -0.94
C ASP A 29 -14.26 11.30 -0.09
N LEU A 30 -14.44 10.81 1.14
CA LEU A 30 -15.35 11.39 2.11
C LEU A 30 -14.98 12.84 2.44
N ALA A 31 -13.70 13.13 2.73
CA ALA A 31 -13.26 14.49 3.02
C ALA A 31 -13.53 15.44 1.84
N VAL A 32 -13.25 14.99 0.61
CA VAL A 32 -13.54 15.75 -0.62
C VAL A 32 -15.04 16.00 -0.77
N SER A 33 -15.89 14.99 -0.52
CA SER A 33 -17.35 15.15 -0.57
C SER A 33 -17.88 16.18 0.44
N MET A 34 -17.16 16.40 1.54
CA MET A 34 -17.45 17.40 2.57
C MET A 34 -16.86 18.78 2.26
N GLY A 35 -16.28 18.98 1.06
CA GLY A 35 -15.62 20.24 0.66
C GLY A 35 -14.25 20.46 1.31
N ARG A 36 -13.63 19.39 1.83
CA ARG A 36 -12.29 19.44 2.45
C ARG A 36 -11.23 18.90 1.48
N GLN A 37 -9.97 19.17 1.80
CA GLN A 37 -8.85 18.57 1.08
C GLN A 37 -8.67 17.10 1.52
N PRO A 38 -8.15 16.22 0.63
CA PRO A 38 -7.73 14.89 1.03
C PRO A 38 -6.73 14.95 2.19
N LEU A 39 -6.78 13.95 3.07
CA LEU A 39 -5.95 13.92 4.27
C LEU A 39 -4.63 13.19 4.00
N PHE A 40 -4.67 12.16 3.16
CA PHE A 40 -3.56 11.24 2.90
C PHE A 40 -3.14 11.23 1.44
N SER A 41 -1.84 11.09 1.20
CA SER A 41 -1.30 10.61 -0.07
C SER A 41 -0.91 9.15 0.15
N VAL A 42 -1.57 8.21 -0.51
CA VAL A 42 -1.42 6.77 -0.25
C VAL A 42 -0.70 6.12 -1.42
N HIS A 43 0.46 5.50 -1.15
CA HIS A 43 1.24 4.79 -2.17
C HIS A 43 1.48 3.34 -1.77
N LEU A 44 1.28 2.42 -2.71
CA LEU A 44 1.79 1.06 -2.61
C LEU A 44 3.27 1.06 -2.98
N VAL A 45 4.11 0.49 -2.11
CA VAL A 45 5.57 0.49 -2.27
C VAL A 45 6.10 -0.93 -2.28
N GLY A 46 6.59 -1.38 -3.43
CA GLY A 46 7.14 -2.71 -3.60
C GLY A 46 8.59 -2.84 -3.17
N ILE A 47 9.07 -4.08 -3.04
CA ILE A 47 10.51 -4.36 -3.16
C ILE A 47 10.91 -4.31 -4.64
N GLU A 48 10.01 -4.81 -5.50
CA GLU A 48 10.09 -4.81 -6.96
C GLU A 48 8.81 -4.17 -7.52
N LYS A 49 8.85 -3.65 -8.76
CA LYS A 49 7.68 -3.01 -9.39
C LYS A 49 6.50 -3.95 -9.56
N GLN A 50 6.73 -5.24 -9.72
CA GLN A 50 5.68 -6.25 -9.82
C GLN A 50 5.90 -7.30 -8.74
N THR A 51 4.91 -7.48 -7.88
CA THR A 51 4.97 -8.47 -6.81
C THR A 51 3.85 -9.50 -6.98
N PRO A 52 4.17 -10.75 -7.35
CA PRO A 52 3.17 -11.81 -7.40
C PRO A 52 2.76 -12.22 -5.99
N LEU A 53 1.45 -12.39 -5.78
CA LEU A 53 0.83 -12.81 -4.54
C LEU A 53 -0.02 -14.07 -4.78
N SER A 54 -0.36 -14.78 -3.70
CA SER A 54 -1.23 -15.97 -3.74
C SER A 54 -0.79 -16.99 -4.80
N ASN A 55 0.50 -17.34 -4.80
CA ASN A 55 1.12 -18.25 -5.78
C ASN A 55 0.91 -17.82 -7.25
N GLY A 56 0.91 -16.51 -7.51
CA GLY A 56 0.81 -15.96 -8.87
C GLY A 56 -0.62 -15.70 -9.35
N LEU A 57 -1.65 -15.92 -8.52
CA LEU A 57 -3.04 -15.60 -8.87
C LEU A 57 -3.27 -14.10 -9.02
N PHE A 58 -2.48 -13.28 -8.30
CA PHE A 58 -2.53 -11.83 -8.39
C PHE A 58 -1.12 -11.27 -8.54
N THR A 59 -1.01 -10.13 -9.22
CA THR A 59 0.20 -9.33 -9.27
C THR A 59 -0.13 -7.92 -8.85
N VAL A 60 0.57 -7.41 -7.84
CA VAL A 60 0.49 -6.00 -7.46
C VAL A 60 1.59 -5.25 -8.19
N THR A 61 1.18 -4.27 -9.00
CA THR A 61 2.10 -3.34 -9.66
C THR A 61 2.25 -2.09 -8.79
N THR A 62 3.48 -1.69 -8.53
CA THR A 62 3.82 -0.51 -7.73
C THR A 62 4.63 0.47 -8.57
N GLU A 63 4.25 1.74 -8.49
CA GLU A 63 5.02 2.85 -9.07
C GLU A 63 6.37 2.99 -8.36
N TRP A 64 6.35 2.85 -7.03
CA TRP A 64 7.49 3.06 -6.16
C TRP A 64 7.98 1.76 -5.55
N THR A 65 9.28 1.73 -5.33
CA THR A 65 10.00 0.72 -4.57
C THR A 65 10.60 1.34 -3.33
N VAL A 66 11.01 0.52 -2.38
CA VAL A 66 11.71 0.98 -1.16
C VAL A 66 13.00 1.77 -1.46
N TYR A 67 13.53 1.69 -2.68
CA TYR A 67 14.74 2.40 -3.12
C TYR A 67 14.49 3.76 -3.76
N ASN A 68 13.25 4.07 -4.16
CA ASN A 68 12.92 5.31 -4.87
C ASN A 68 11.72 6.06 -4.29
N MET A 69 11.25 5.66 -3.10
CA MET A 69 10.16 6.38 -2.43
C MET A 69 10.66 7.69 -1.82
N ASP A 70 9.80 8.70 -1.84
CA ASP A 70 9.99 9.95 -1.10
C ASP A 70 9.75 9.78 0.41
N LYS A 71 10.03 10.83 1.17
CA LYS A 71 9.76 10.90 2.62
C LYS A 71 8.32 10.49 2.91
N THR A 72 8.14 9.51 3.80
CA THR A 72 6.83 9.01 4.24
C THR A 72 6.59 9.34 5.71
N ASP A 73 5.36 9.71 6.07
CA ASP A 73 4.95 10.01 7.45
C ASP A 73 4.52 8.74 8.22
N LEU A 74 4.04 7.71 7.50
CA LEU A 74 3.59 6.44 8.05
C LEU A 74 3.89 5.29 7.09
N VAL A 75 4.49 4.22 7.61
CA VAL A 75 4.65 2.96 6.87
C VAL A 75 3.72 1.91 7.45
N ILE A 76 2.88 1.32 6.60
CA ILE A 76 2.05 0.17 6.93
C ILE A 76 2.76 -1.08 6.42
N VAL A 77 3.07 -1.99 7.35
CA VAL A 77 3.66 -3.31 7.04
C VAL A 77 2.52 -4.33 7.07
N PRO A 78 2.14 -4.92 5.91
CA PRO A 78 1.05 -5.88 5.87
C PRO A 78 1.42 -7.20 6.54
N ALA A 79 0.39 -7.96 6.93
CA ALA A 79 0.58 -9.35 7.33
C ALA A 79 1.06 -10.18 6.13
N SER A 80 2.08 -11.00 6.37
CA SER A 80 2.63 -11.90 5.37
C SER A 80 2.78 -13.30 5.92
N LEU A 81 2.68 -14.28 5.03
CA LEU A 81 3.06 -15.65 5.36
C LEU A 81 4.58 -15.74 5.23
N LEU A 82 5.28 -15.59 6.35
CA LEU A 82 6.70 -15.92 6.42
C LEU A 82 6.86 -17.43 6.21
N ARG A 83 7.32 -17.82 5.03
CA ARG A 83 7.86 -19.17 4.84
C ARG A 83 9.30 -19.15 5.32
N VAL A 84 9.51 -19.68 6.52
CA VAL A 84 10.86 -20.01 7.00
C VAL A 84 11.24 -21.28 6.26
N ASN A 85 12.20 -21.17 5.35
CA ASN A 85 12.83 -22.33 4.70
C ASN A 85 13.86 -22.93 5.65
#